data_AF-A0A7G8IKK7-F1
#
_entry.id   AF-A0A7G8IKK7-F1
#
_cell.length_a   1.000
_cell.length_b   1.000
_cell.length_c   1.000
_cell.angle_alpha   90.00
_cell.angle_beta   90.00
_cell.angle_gamma   90.00
#
_symmetry.space_group_name_H-M   'P 1'
#
loop_
_entity.id
_entity.type
_entity.pdbx_description
1 polymer ?
#
loop_
_entity_poly.entity_id
_entity_poly.type
_entity_poly.pdbx_seq_one_letter_code
_entity_poly.pdbx_strand_id
1 'polypeptide(L)'
;MNESPQASLRSLMENLGEENEQLHTIDQHVLRLNLKPDDLKLWQDTYAAMPQPGNILLACESDSCALESTRLTWVVGAAIRSADVESALDAGALLQHLGISSTLAEAMPKHCPGVGGDIVWAFYLERHGWLTACPVLPNIPLGSAQQ
;
A
#
# COMPACT_ATOMS: atom_id res chain seq x y z
N MET A 1 2.59 -13.80 -21.04
CA MET A 1 3.12 -14.58 -19.90
C MET A 1 2.67 -13.86 -18.66
N ASN A 2 1.79 -14.43 -17.84
CA ASN A 2 1.41 -13.82 -16.57
C ASN A 2 2.50 -14.19 -15.55
N GLU A 3 3.37 -13.25 -15.22
CA GLU A 3 4.19 -13.36 -14.02
C GLU A 3 3.28 -13.44 -12.79
N SER A 4 3.68 -14.21 -11.78
CA SER A 4 2.93 -14.22 -10.52
C SER A 4 3.07 -12.88 -9.80
N PRO A 5 2.09 -12.46 -8.99
CA PRO A 5 2.18 -11.22 -8.21
C PRO A 5 3.46 -11.12 -7.37
N GLN A 6 3.94 -12.26 -6.84
CA GLN A 6 5.17 -12.34 -6.06
C GLN A 6 6.42 -12.16 -6.92
N ALA A 7 6.42 -12.63 -8.18
CA ALA A 7 7.51 -12.36 -9.12
C ALA A 7 7.56 -10.87 -9.48
N SER A 8 6.41 -10.28 -9.80
CA SER A 8 6.31 -8.85 -10.09
C SER A 8 6.69 -7.97 -8.90
N LEU A 9 6.32 -8.37 -7.67
CA LEU A 9 6.76 -7.68 -6.46
C LEU A 9 8.28 -7.80 -6.25
N ARG A 10 8.87 -8.98 -6.48
CA ARG A 10 10.31 -9.16 -6.40
C ARG A 10 11.04 -8.29 -7.44
N SER A 11 10.57 -8.30 -8.68
CA SER A 11 11.13 -7.44 -9.73
C SER A 11 10.95 -5.96 -9.42
N LEU A 12 9.83 -5.55 -8.82
CA LEU A 12 9.68 -4.19 -8.31
C LEU A 12 10.78 -3.87 -7.30
N MET A 13 11.00 -4.75 -6.30
CA MET A 13 12.03 -4.55 -5.27
C MET A 13 13.45 -4.50 -5.84
N GLU A 14 13.77 -5.35 -6.82
CA GLU A 14 15.09 -5.43 -7.47
C GLU A 14 15.41 -4.21 -8.33
N ASN A 15 14.38 -3.54 -8.88
CA ASN A 15 14.54 -2.39 -9.76
C ASN A 15 14.57 -1.04 -9.02
N LEU A 16 14.48 -1.06 -7.68
CA LEU A 16 14.58 0.16 -6.88
C LEU A 16 16.04 0.61 -6.76
N GLY A 17 16.25 1.91 -6.94
CA GLY A 17 17.53 2.55 -6.66
C GLY A 17 17.80 2.66 -5.16
N GLU A 18 18.89 3.34 -4.81
CA GLU A 18 19.37 3.50 -3.43
C GLU A 18 18.33 4.08 -2.46
N GLU A 19 17.39 4.88 -2.97
CA GLU A 19 16.35 5.55 -2.18
C GLU A 19 15.20 4.62 -1.72
N ASN A 20 15.15 3.38 -2.22
CA ASN A 20 14.08 2.39 -1.95
C ASN A 20 12.66 2.95 -2.18
N GLU A 21 12.52 3.81 -3.19
CA GLU A 21 11.26 4.39 -3.59
C GLU A 21 11.15 4.55 -5.11
N GLN A 22 9.92 4.57 -5.60
CA GLN A 22 9.63 4.82 -7.01
C GLN A 22 8.45 5.79 -7.14
N LEU A 23 8.61 6.82 -7.97
CA LEU A 23 7.56 7.81 -8.23
C LEU A 23 6.93 7.55 -9.60
N HIS A 24 5.60 7.50 -9.63
CA HIS A 24 4.80 7.41 -10.84
C HIS A 24 3.90 8.63 -10.95
N THR A 25 4.17 9.47 -11.94
CA THR A 25 3.30 10.59 -12.29
C THR A 25 2.19 10.09 -13.19
N ILE A 26 0.95 10.24 -12.73
CA ILE A 26 -0.27 9.82 -13.42
C ILE A 26 -1.14 11.08 -13.58
N ASP A 27 -1.16 11.60 -14.80
CA ASP A 27 -1.67 12.94 -15.12
C ASP A 27 -1.05 14.04 -14.23
N GLN A 28 -1.84 14.57 -13.30
CA GLN A 28 -1.45 15.62 -12.34
C GLN A 28 -1.21 15.09 -10.92
N HIS A 29 -1.31 13.77 -10.72
CA HIS A 29 -1.17 13.13 -9.43
C HIS A 29 0.11 12.30 -9.37
N VAL A 30 0.57 12.02 -8.15
CA VAL A 30 1.76 11.20 -7.90
C VAL A 30 1.37 10.00 -7.06
N LEU A 31 1.74 8.81 -7.53
CA LEU A 31 1.81 7.59 -6.74
C LEU A 31 3.28 7.35 -6.37
N ARG A 32 3.57 7.30 -5.08
CA ARG A 32 4.87 6.90 -4.53
C ARG A 32 4.79 5.45 -4.07
N LEU A 33 5.63 4.59 -4.62
CA LEU A 33 5.91 3.28 -4.04
C LEU A 33 7.01 3.47 -3.01
N ASN A 34 6.71 3.20 -1.74
CA ASN A 34 7.65 3.35 -0.65
C ASN A 34 8.07 1.98 -0.10
N LEU A 35 9.35 1.65 -0.25
CA LEU A 35 9.94 0.41 0.25
C LEU A 35 11.12 0.72 1.20
N LYS A 36 11.13 1.91 1.81
CA LYS A 36 12.10 2.24 2.84
C LYS A 36 11.99 1.24 4.00
N PRO A 37 13.10 0.67 4.49
CA PRO A 37 13.09 -0.38 5.51
C PRO A 37 12.29 -0.01 6.76
N ASP A 38 12.40 1.24 7.22
CA ASP A 38 11.69 1.71 8.42
C ASP A 38 10.17 1.75 8.21
N ASP A 39 9.71 2.18 7.04
CA ASP A 39 8.29 2.21 6.69
C ASP A 39 7.74 0.80 6.48
N LEU A 40 8.49 -0.08 5.81
CA LEU A 40 8.14 -1.49 5.69
C LEU A 40 7.97 -2.14 7.06
N LYS A 41 8.93 -1.89 7.98
CA LYS A 41 8.89 -2.44 9.34
C LYS A 41 7.70 -1.91 10.12
N LEU A 42 7.40 -0.62 10.01
CA LEU A 42 6.24 0.01 10.65
C LEU A 42 4.93 -0.68 10.24
N TRP A 43 4.73 -0.87 8.93
CA TRP A 43 3.50 -1.49 8.42
C TRP A 43 3.42 -2.98 8.74
N GLN A 44 4.55 -3.70 8.73
CA GLN A 44 4.64 -5.08 9.18
C GLN A 44 4.25 -5.25 10.65
N ASP A 45 4.81 -4.42 11.52
CA ASP A 45 4.51 -4.48 12.96
C ASP A 45 3.06 -4.10 13.23
N THR A 46 2.55 -3.11 12.49
CA THR A 46 1.15 -2.70 12.58
C THR A 46 0.20 -3.81 12.13
N TYR A 47 0.50 -4.48 11.01
CA TYR A 47 -0.27 -5.63 10.53
C TYR A 47 -0.25 -6.78 11.54
N ALA A 48 0.94 -7.13 12.07
CA ALA A 48 1.11 -8.23 13.03
C ALA A 48 0.43 -7.97 14.39
N ALA A 49 0.25 -6.70 14.77
CA ALA A 49 -0.43 -6.31 15.99
C ALA A 49 -1.97 -6.33 15.88
N MET A 50 -2.53 -6.40 14.66
CA MET A 50 -3.97 -6.45 14.47
C MET A 50 -4.51 -7.87 14.72
N PRO A 51 -5.65 -8.04 15.43
CA PRO A 51 -6.24 -9.36 15.67
C PRO A 51 -6.67 -10.09 14.39
N GLN A 52 -7.23 -9.34 13.44
CA GLN A 52 -7.74 -9.83 12.16
C GLN A 52 -7.51 -8.77 11.09
N PRO A 53 -6.27 -8.59 10.61
CA PRO A 53 -5.99 -7.67 9.52
C PRO A 53 -6.50 -8.24 8.20
N GLY A 54 -7.15 -7.39 7.42
CA GLY A 54 -7.47 -7.64 6.02
C GLY A 54 -6.34 -7.31 5.07
N ASN A 55 -6.59 -7.43 3.77
CA ASN A 55 -5.57 -7.30 2.72
C ASN A 55 -5.21 -5.85 2.33
N ILE A 56 -5.83 -4.85 2.96
CA ILE A 56 -5.48 -3.43 2.79
C ILE A 56 -5.32 -2.77 4.16
N LEU A 57 -4.24 -2.00 4.33
CA LEU A 57 -4.05 -1.10 5.47
C LEU A 57 -4.16 0.36 5.03
N LEU A 58 -4.69 1.21 5.91
CA LEU A 58 -5.00 2.60 5.60
C LEU A 58 -4.61 3.51 6.77
N ALA A 59 -3.95 4.62 6.48
CA ALA A 59 -3.87 5.74 7.40
C ALA A 59 -5.08 6.67 7.20
N CYS A 60 -6.02 6.64 8.14
CA CYS A 60 -7.26 7.41 8.07
C CYS A 60 -7.26 8.59 9.04
N GLU A 61 -8.01 9.64 8.71
CA GLU A 61 -8.25 10.78 9.62
C GLU A 61 -8.98 10.37 10.90
N SER A 62 -9.81 9.33 10.83
CA SER A 62 -10.62 8.88 11.97
C SER A 62 -10.95 7.39 11.94
N ASP A 63 -10.99 6.77 13.12
CA ASP A 63 -11.54 5.45 13.39
C ASP A 63 -12.92 5.49 14.06
N SER A 64 -13.43 6.67 14.41
CA SER A 64 -14.71 6.82 15.12
C SER A 64 -15.94 6.83 14.18
N CYS A 65 -15.71 6.71 12.87
CA CYS A 65 -16.75 6.65 11.86
C CYS A 65 -16.59 5.44 10.91
N ALA A 66 -17.61 5.20 10.09
CA ALA A 66 -17.55 4.22 9.01
C ALA A 66 -16.39 4.54 8.05
N LEU A 67 -15.84 3.51 7.40
CA LEU A 67 -14.66 3.68 6.54
C LEU A 67 -14.95 4.58 5.33
N GLU A 68 -16.15 4.49 4.77
CA GLU A 68 -16.64 5.37 3.70
C GLU A 68 -16.86 6.84 4.14
N SER A 69 -16.81 7.12 5.44
CA SER A 69 -17.03 8.45 6.02
C SER A 69 -15.75 9.12 6.54
N THR A 70 -14.58 8.52 6.33
CA THR A 70 -13.26 9.10 6.63
C THR A 70 -12.50 9.38 5.33
N ARG A 71 -11.39 10.12 5.42
CA ARG A 71 -10.43 10.27 4.33
C ARG A 71 -9.09 9.63 4.66
N LEU A 72 -8.30 9.40 3.62
CA LEU A 72 -6.91 9.03 3.73
C LEU A 72 -6.08 10.24 4.22
N THR A 73 -5.10 10.00 5.07
CA THR A 73 -4.20 11.02 5.60
C THR A 73 -2.77 10.48 5.77
N TRP A 74 -1.88 11.28 6.34
CA TRP A 74 -0.50 10.87 6.63
C TRP A 74 -0.40 10.03 7.90
N VAL A 75 0.58 9.14 7.95
CA VAL A 75 0.72 8.11 9.01
C VAL A 75 0.82 8.69 10.42
N VAL A 76 1.55 9.79 10.61
CA VAL A 76 1.79 10.36 11.95
C VAL A 76 0.49 10.92 12.54
N GLY A 77 -0.01 10.25 13.57
CA GLY A 77 -1.25 10.61 14.26
C GLY A 77 -2.52 10.12 13.56
N ALA A 78 -2.40 9.33 12.50
CA ALA A 78 -3.55 8.72 11.84
C ALA A 78 -4.17 7.59 12.69
N ALA A 79 -5.45 7.39 12.46
CA ALA A 79 -6.12 6.14 12.79
C ALA A 79 -5.72 5.08 11.75
N ILE A 80 -4.93 4.08 12.16
CA ILE A 80 -4.58 2.98 11.27
C ILE A 80 -5.73 1.97 11.23
N ARG A 81 -6.27 1.77 10.03
CA ARG A 81 -7.41 0.89 9.79
C ARG A 81 -7.03 -0.20 8.81
N SER A 82 -7.84 -1.25 8.81
CA SER A 82 -7.72 -2.35 7.86
C SER A 82 -9.06 -2.58 7.15
N ALA A 83 -8.98 -3.03 5.90
CA ALA A 83 -10.11 -3.44 5.10
C ALA A 83 -9.76 -4.72 4.34
N ASP A 84 -10.77 -5.56 4.13
CA ASP A 84 -10.73 -6.66 3.18
C ASP A 84 -11.44 -6.27 1.90
N VAL A 85 -10.77 -6.48 0.77
CA VAL A 85 -11.33 -6.29 -0.56
C VAL A 85 -11.10 -7.53 -1.40
N GLU A 86 -12.00 -7.82 -2.34
CA GLU A 86 -11.97 -9.07 -3.10
C GLU A 86 -11.16 -8.94 -4.41
N SER A 87 -10.83 -7.72 -4.82
CA SER A 87 -10.11 -7.47 -6.05
C SER A 87 -9.35 -6.14 -6.05
N ALA A 88 -8.43 -6.00 -7.01
CA ALA A 88 -7.76 -4.72 -7.27
C ALA A 88 -8.74 -3.59 -7.66
N LEU A 89 -9.88 -3.94 -8.27
CA LEU A 89 -10.93 -2.98 -8.59
C LEU A 89 -11.59 -2.44 -7.32
N ASP A 90 -11.89 -3.33 -6.37
CA ASP A 90 -12.46 -2.97 -5.07
C ASP A 90 -11.47 -2.13 -4.24
N ALA A 91 -10.18 -2.45 -4.30
CA ALA A 91 -9.13 -1.62 -3.71
C ALA A 91 -9.14 -0.19 -4.30
N GLY A 92 -9.23 -0.07 -5.62
CA GLY A 92 -9.35 1.22 -6.30
C GLY A 92 -10.61 1.98 -5.88
N ALA A 93 -11.77 1.32 -5.85
CA ALA A 93 -13.02 1.92 -5.41
C ALA A 93 -12.95 2.41 -3.95
N LEU A 94 -12.33 1.62 -3.06
CA LEU A 94 -12.08 2.01 -1.67
C LEU A 94 -11.23 3.28 -1.59
N LEU A 95 -10.12 3.35 -2.32
CA LEU A 95 -9.26 4.54 -2.35
C LEU A 95 -10.01 5.79 -2.86
N GLN A 96 -10.89 5.64 -3.86
CA GLN A 96 -11.72 6.75 -4.35
C GLN A 96 -12.65 7.29 -3.26
N HIS A 97 -13.33 6.42 -2.51
CA HIS A 97 -14.16 6.83 -1.37
C HIS A 97 -13.36 7.58 -0.30
N LEU A 98 -12.10 7.19 -0.09
CA LEU A 98 -11.19 7.82 0.86
C LEU A 98 -10.59 9.15 0.36
N GLY A 99 -11.01 9.63 -0.81
CA GLY A 99 -10.64 10.94 -1.37
C GLY A 99 -9.51 10.92 -2.38
N ILE A 100 -9.10 9.74 -2.86
CA ILE A 100 -8.13 9.62 -3.96
C ILE A 100 -8.82 9.86 -5.30
N SER A 101 -8.14 10.52 -6.24
CA SER A 101 -8.70 10.76 -7.58
C SER A 101 -8.93 9.45 -8.34
N SER A 102 -9.99 9.40 -9.15
CA SER A 102 -10.33 8.21 -9.95
C SER A 102 -9.18 7.77 -10.85
N THR A 103 -8.51 8.73 -11.52
CA THR A 103 -7.34 8.45 -12.36
C THR A 103 -6.25 7.68 -11.60
N LEU A 104 -5.94 8.12 -10.38
CA LEU A 104 -4.88 7.51 -9.58
C LEU A 104 -5.30 6.13 -9.07
N ALA A 105 -6.55 6.01 -8.61
CA ALA A 105 -7.11 4.75 -8.14
C ALA A 105 -7.21 3.69 -9.26
N GLU A 106 -7.53 4.08 -10.49
CA GLU A 106 -7.60 3.19 -11.66
C GLU A 106 -6.21 2.77 -12.16
N ALA A 107 -5.19 3.62 -11.97
CA ALA A 107 -3.81 3.30 -12.35
C ALA A 107 -3.10 2.42 -11.32
N MET A 108 -3.49 2.51 -10.05
CA MET A 108 -2.89 1.82 -8.91
C MET A 108 -2.62 0.31 -9.14
N PRO A 109 -3.53 -0.51 -9.70
CA PRO A 109 -3.27 -1.95 -9.92
C PRO A 109 -2.07 -2.25 -10.82
N LYS A 110 -1.71 -1.31 -11.71
CA LYS A 110 -0.55 -1.45 -12.60
C LYS A 110 0.79 -1.31 -11.87
N HIS A 111 0.76 -0.64 -10.72
CA HIS A 111 1.95 -0.26 -9.94
C HIS A 111 2.03 -1.00 -8.60
N CYS A 112 0.93 -1.55 -8.11
CA CYS A 112 0.86 -2.33 -6.88
C CYS A 112 0.51 -3.80 -7.19
N PRO A 113 1.49 -4.65 -7.55
CA PRO A 113 1.24 -6.06 -7.85
C PRO A 113 0.48 -6.77 -6.73
N GLY A 114 -0.53 -7.56 -7.10
CA GLY A 114 -1.29 -8.40 -6.16
C GLY A 114 -2.20 -7.65 -5.17
N VAL A 115 -2.35 -6.34 -5.32
CA VAL A 115 -3.27 -5.53 -4.52
C VAL A 115 -4.71 -6.04 -4.60
N GLY A 116 -5.39 -6.05 -3.46
CA GLY A 116 -6.73 -6.62 -3.33
C GLY A 116 -6.78 -8.13 -3.56
N GLY A 117 -5.62 -8.80 -3.49
CA GLY A 117 -5.47 -10.24 -3.58
C GLY A 117 -4.40 -10.71 -2.60
N ASP A 118 -3.38 -11.40 -3.12
CA ASP A 118 -2.40 -12.14 -2.31
C ASP A 118 -1.32 -11.27 -1.64
N ILE A 119 -1.21 -9.99 -2.02
CA ILE A 119 -0.23 -9.06 -1.45
C ILE A 119 -0.98 -7.99 -0.68
N VAL A 120 -0.65 -7.88 0.61
CA VAL A 120 -1.17 -6.83 1.48
C VAL A 120 -0.46 -5.51 1.14
N TRP A 121 -1.24 -4.44 1.00
CA TRP A 121 -0.72 -3.10 0.73
C TRP A 121 -1.23 -2.09 1.76
N ALA A 122 -0.35 -1.21 2.21
CA ALA A 122 -0.68 -0.05 3.01
C ALA A 122 -0.75 1.21 2.13
N PHE A 123 -1.79 2.02 2.33
CA PHE A 123 -1.97 3.29 1.63
C PHE A 123 -2.12 4.45 2.61
N TYR A 124 -1.50 5.58 2.26
CA TYR A 124 -1.56 6.83 3.02
C TYR A 124 -1.23 8.02 2.13
N LEU A 125 -1.48 9.23 2.61
CA LEU A 125 -1.05 10.46 1.94
C LEU A 125 0.24 11.01 2.54
N GLU A 126 1.06 11.66 1.73
CA GLU A 126 2.10 12.56 2.24
C GLU A 126 1.58 13.99 2.40
N ARG A 127 2.34 14.84 3.10
CA ARG A 127 1.98 16.24 3.36
C ARG A 127 1.71 17.06 2.10
N HIS A 128 2.30 16.66 0.97
CA HIS A 128 2.10 17.31 -0.33
C HIS A 128 0.95 16.70 -1.15
N GLY A 129 0.18 15.77 -0.58
CA GLY A 129 -1.01 15.15 -1.20
C GLY A 129 -0.71 13.96 -2.11
N TRP A 130 0.52 13.43 -2.10
CA TRP A 130 0.86 12.24 -2.88
C TRP A 130 0.26 11.00 -2.23
N LEU A 131 -0.29 10.11 -3.04
CA LEU A 131 -0.66 8.77 -2.57
C LEU A 131 0.62 7.96 -2.44
N THR A 132 0.85 7.42 -1.26
CA THR A 132 1.95 6.50 -1.02
C THR A 132 1.40 5.11 -0.79
N ALA A 133 1.99 4.13 -1.48
CA ALA A 133 1.70 2.71 -1.35
C ALA A 133 2.95 1.99 -0.83
N CYS A 134 2.78 1.17 0.20
CA CYS A 134 3.85 0.40 0.81
C CYS A 134 3.41 -1.07 0.91
N PRO A 135 4.13 -2.03 0.31
CA PRO A 135 3.77 -3.44 0.43
C PRO A 135 4.04 -3.91 1.85
N VAL A 136 3.07 -4.59 2.47
CA VAL A 136 3.26 -5.24 3.77
C VAL A 136 3.81 -6.62 3.51
N LEU A 137 5.13 -6.69 3.36
CA LEU A 137 5.80 -7.96 3.12
C LEU A 137 5.63 -8.81 4.38
N PRO A 138 5.13 -10.06 4.30
CA PRO A 138 5.29 -10.99 5.41
C PRO A 138 6.77 -11.02 5.77
N ASN A 139 7.09 -11.29 7.04
CA ASN A 139 8.45 -11.35 7.54
C ASN A 139 9.18 -12.54 6.88
N ILE A 140 9.50 -12.42 5.61
CA ILE A 140 10.34 -13.33 4.85
C ILE A 140 11.73 -12.91 5.26
N PRO A 141 12.49 -13.74 6.00
CA PRO A 141 13.89 -13.45 6.20
C PRO A 141 14.50 -13.27 4.80
N LEU A 142 14.98 -12.06 4.50
CA LEU A 142 15.81 -11.78 3.35
C LEU A 142 17.09 -12.61 3.53
N GLY A 143 17.06 -13.85 3.04
CA GLY A 143 18.17 -14.77 3.02
C GLY A 143 18.82 -15.04 4.38
N SER A 144 18.37 -16.08 5.08
CA SER A 144 19.35 -17.08 5.46
C SER A 144 19.81 -17.74 4.17
N ALA A 145 20.84 -17.18 3.54
CA ALA A 145 21.68 -17.91 2.60
C ALA A 145 22.34 -19.04 3.41
N GLN A 146 21.60 -20.14 3.57
CA GLN A 146 22.16 -21.38 4.09
C GLN A 146 22.81 -22.13 2.93
N GLN A 147 24.14 -22.02 2.96
CA GLN A 147 25.16 -22.97 2.53
C GLN A 147 25.35 -23.23 1.02
#